data_AF-A0AA42Y295-F1
#
_entry.id   AF-A0AA42Y295-F1
#
_cell.length_a   1.000
_cell.length_b   1.000
_cell.length_c   1.000
_cell.angle_alpha   90.00
_cell.angle_beta   90.00
_cell.angle_gamma   90.00
#
_symmetry.space_group_name_H-M   'P 1'
#
loop_
_entity.id
_entity.type
_entity.pdbx_description
1 polymer ?
#
loop_
_entity_poly.entity_id
_entity_poly.type
_entity_poly.pdbx_seq_one_letter_code
_entity_poly.pdbx_strand_id
1 'polypeptide(L)' 'MSEGSWTAGEPDAAYTRWHPNGQKAAEGTYRAGEPVELKLWDENGNPEPGVEPPAPGREES' A
#
# COMPACT_ATOMS: atom_id res chain seq x y z
N MET A 1 27.41 -29.49 -1.06
CA MET A 1 27.03 -28.21 -1.68
C MET A 1 25.55 -28.33 -1.95
N SER A 2 24.72 -27.84 -1.03
CA SER A 2 23.26 -28.01 -1.17
C SER A 2 22.73 -26.91 -2.08
N GLU A 3 22.09 -27.35 -3.15
CA GLU A 3 21.39 -26.56 -4.14
C GLU A 3 20.49 -25.52 -3.47
N GLY A 4 20.69 -24.26 -3.85
CA GLY A 4 19.80 -23.18 -3.45
C GLY A 4 18.43 -23.42 -4.05
N SER A 5 17.46 -23.75 -3.20
CA SER A 5 16.03 -23.59 -3.52
C SER A 5 15.75 -22.10 -3.70
N TRP A 6 16.04 -21.58 -4.90
CA TRP A 6 15.44 -20.34 -5.38
C TRP A 6 14.00 -20.68 -5.70
N THR A 7 13.13 -20.68 -4.69
CA THR A 7 11.70 -20.64 -4.90
C THR A 7 11.40 -19.40 -5.72
N ALA A 8 11.24 -19.58 -7.03
CA ALA A 8 10.70 -18.61 -7.97
C ALA A 8 9.19 -18.45 -7.72
N GLY A 9 8.85 -18.02 -6.50
CA GLY A 9 7.56 -17.45 -6.17
C GLY A 9 7.80 -15.98 -5.99
N GLU A 10 7.25 -15.16 -6.89
CA GLU A 10 7.37 -13.70 -6.84
C GLU A 10 7.20 -13.22 -5.39
N PRO A 11 8.23 -12.59 -4.80
CA PRO A 11 8.13 -12.15 -3.42
C PRO A 11 6.98 -11.15 -3.37
N ASP A 12 6.08 -11.31 -2.39
CA ASP A 12 5.06 -10.32 -2.08
C ASP A 12 5.75 -8.95 -1.95
N ALA A 13 5.69 -8.14 -3.00
CA ALA A 13 6.50 -6.95 -3.13
C ALA A 13 5.71 -5.82 -2.51
N ALA A 14 6.02 -5.48 -1.27
CA ALA A 14 5.52 -4.27 -0.65
C ALA A 14 6.12 -3.06 -1.38
N TYR A 15 5.25 -2.21 -1.91
CA TYR A 15 5.58 -0.95 -2.53
C TYR A 15 5.18 0.19 -1.60
N THR A 16 6.02 1.21 -1.47
CA THR A 16 5.68 2.46 -0.77
C THR A 16 6.15 3.65 -1.58
N ARG A 17 5.26 4.61 -1.78
CA ARG A 17 5.53 5.91 -2.41
C ARG A 17 5.43 7.01 -1.37
N TRP A 18 6.28 8.01 -1.53
CA TRP A 18 6.30 9.19 -0.69
C TRP A 18 6.10 10.44 -1.54
N HIS A 19 5.39 11.41 -0.99
CA HIS A 19 5.26 12.76 -1.52
C HIS A 19 6.58 13.52 -1.32
N PRO A 20 6.85 14.59 -2.08
CA PRO A 20 8.06 15.41 -1.91
C PRO A 20 8.14 16.07 -0.51
N ASN A 21 7.01 16.17 0.19
CA ASN A 21 6.91 16.65 1.56
C ASN A 21 7.32 15.59 2.62
N GLY A 22 7.65 14.37 2.20
CA GLY A 22 8.04 13.27 3.08
C GLY A 22 6.86 12.48 3.69
N GLN A 23 5.62 12.82 3.35
CA GLN A 23 4.44 12.05 3.73
C GLN A 23 4.20 10.89 2.77
N LYS A 24 3.50 9.86 3.24
CA LYS A 24 3.17 8.69 2.43
C LYS A 24 2.19 9.13 1.34
N ALA A 25 2.46 8.72 0.10
CA ALA A 25 1.61 8.98 -1.06
C ALA A 25 0.85 7.73 -1.50
N ALA A 26 1.50 6.56 -1.41
CA ALA A 26 0.90 5.29 -1.74
C ALA A 26 1.62 4.14 -1.03
N GLU A 27 0.95 3.03 -0.84
CA GLU A 27 1.51 1.81 -0.24
C GLU A 27 0.68 0.64 -0.69
N GLY A 28 1.30 -0.48 -0.98
CA GLY A 28 0.58 -1.66 -1.39
C GLY A 28 1.44 -2.87 -1.43
N THR A 29 0.84 -4.00 -1.77
CA THR A 29 1.53 -5.28 -1.95
C THR A 29 1.15 -5.86 -3.31
N TYR A 30 2.17 -6.36 -4.01
CA TYR A 30 1.97 -7.10 -5.27
C TYR A 30 2.21 -8.58 -5.02
N ARG A 31 1.29 -9.41 -5.51
CA ARG A 31 1.40 -10.86 -5.45
C ARG A 31 1.23 -11.42 -6.84
N ALA A 32 2.22 -12.18 -7.32
CA ALA A 32 2.22 -12.72 -8.68
C ALA A 32 2.00 -11.66 -9.79
N GLY A 33 2.53 -10.45 -9.57
CA GLY A 33 2.37 -9.32 -10.50
C GLY A 33 1.04 -8.57 -10.39
N GLU A 34 0.10 -9.01 -9.54
CA GLU A 34 -1.19 -8.36 -9.32
C GLU A 34 -1.21 -7.53 -8.03
N PRO A 35 -1.74 -6.30 -8.04
CA PRO A 35 -1.90 -5.51 -6.83
C PRO A 35 -2.99 -6.12 -5.94
N VAL A 36 -2.61 -6.54 -4.72
CA VAL A 36 -3.53 -7.14 -3.74
C VAL A 36 -4.11 -6.08 -2.82
N GLU A 37 -3.26 -5.21 -2.29
CA GLU A 37 -3.68 -4.03 -1.53
C GLU A 37 -2.99 -2.80 -2.12
N LEU A 38 -3.74 -1.72 -2.30
CA LEU A 38 -3.20 -0.42 -2.65
C LEU A 38 -3.92 0.63 -1.80
N LYS A 39 -3.18 1.29 -0.93
CA LYS A 39 -3.56 2.46 -0.16
C LYS A 39 -2.96 3.69 -0.81
N LEU A 40 -3.78 4.70 -1.03
CA LEU A 40 -3.40 5.98 -1.62
C LEU A 40 -3.67 7.06 -0.59
N TRP A 41 -2.73 7.98 -0.42
CA TRP A 41 -2.84 9.11 0.49
C TRP A 41 -2.64 10.42 -0.26
N ASP A 42 -3.47 11.39 0.08
CA ASP A 42 -3.33 12.78 -0.37
C ASP A 42 -2.07 13.44 0.23
N GLU A 43 -1.69 14.61 -0.28
CA GLU A 43 -0.56 15.42 0.21
C GLU A 43 -0.65 15.75 1.71
N ASN A 44 -1.86 15.71 2.28
CA ASN A 44 -2.14 15.86 3.71
C ASN A 44 -2.03 14.56 4.53
N GLY A 45 -1.73 13.43 3.90
CA GLY A 45 -1.66 12.12 4.57
C GLY A 45 -3.03 11.51 4.86
N ASN A 46 -4.09 11.98 4.19
CA ASN A 46 -5.44 11.42 4.29
C ASN A 46 -5.63 10.34 3.22
N PRO A 47 -6.16 9.15 3.55
CA PRO A 47 -6.44 8.13 2.56
C PRO A 47 -7.54 8.58 1.59
N GLU A 48 -7.35 8.34 0.29
CA GLU A 48 -8.32 8.69 -0.75
C GLU A 48 -9.65 7.93 -0.54
N PRO A 49 -10.82 8.58 -0.67
CA PRO A 49 -12.13 7.99 -0.35
C PRO A 49 -12.56 6.82 -1.25
N GLY A 50 -11.83 6.56 -2.35
CA GLY A 50 -12.00 5.39 -3.19
C GLY A 50 -11.23 4.14 -2.71
N VAL A 51 -10.48 4.27 -1.62
CA VAL A 51 -9.68 3.22 -0.99
C VAL A 51 -10.09 3.15 0.49
N GLU A 52 -11.23 2.53 0.78
CA GLU A 52 -11.85 2.64 2.11
C GLU A 52 -10.96 2.15 3.26
N PRO A 53 -10.87 2.93 4.35
CA PRO A 53 -11.56 2.51 5.57
C PRO A 53 -12.54 3.59 6.07
N PRO A 54 -13.49 3.21 6.95
CA PRO A 54 -14.87 3.70 6.94
C PRO A 54 -15.00 5.15 7.38
N ALA A 55 -16.11 5.77 6.97
CA ALA A 55 -16.54 7.06 7.49
C ALA A 55 -16.48 7.10 9.03
N PRO A 56 -15.72 8.01 9.66
CA PRO A 56 -16.05 8.47 11.00
C PRO A 56 -17.24 9.43 10.87
N GLY A 57 -18.40 8.89 10.57
CA GLY A 57 -19.66 9.59 10.70
C GLY A 57 -20.03 9.64 12.17
N ARG A 58 -19.74 10.78 12.80
CA ARG A 58 -20.48 11.47 13.88
C ARG A 58 -19.51 12.08 14.90
N GLU A 59 -19.10 13.31 14.61
CA GLU A 59 -19.22 14.37 15.62
C GLU A 59 -19.79 15.58 14.89
N GLU A 60 -21.12 15.62 14.80
CA GLU A 60 -21.81 16.90 14.69
C GLU A 60 -21.92 17.46 16.11
N SER A 61 -21.36 18.65 16.31
CA SER A 61 -21.52 19.58 17.44
C SER A 61 -20.57 19.42 18.63
#